data_AF-A0A1Q8QC68-F1
#
_entry.id   AF-A0A1Q8QC68-F1
#
_cell.length_a   1.000
_cell.length_b   1.000
_cell.length_c   1.000
_cell.angle_alpha   90.00
_cell.angle_beta   90.00
_cell.angle_gamma   90.00
#
_symmetry.space_group_name_H-M   'P 1'
#
loop_
_entity.id
_entity.type
_entity.pdbx_description
1 polymer ?
#
loop_
_entity_poly.entity_id
_entity_poly.type
_entity_poly.pdbx_seq_one_letter_code
_entity_poly.pdbx_strand_id
1 'polypeptide(L)' 'MRSWLALHRKTVRSVAQDTGICRTVVHAIFADHRAPQGHIERLIAYGIPSELLPEPRAPMKPGPKPRAASQAA' A
#
# COMPACT_ATOMS: atom_id res chain seq x y z
N MET A 1 -15.59 1.70 -0.20
CA MET A 1 -14.75 1.47 1.01
C MET A 1 -15.50 1.55 2.34
N ARG A 2 -16.10 2.69 2.71
CA ARG A 2 -16.75 2.87 4.04
C ARG A 2 -17.81 1.80 4.37
N SER A 3 -18.62 1.41 3.39
CA SER A 3 -19.64 0.37 3.55
C SER A 3 -19.05 -1.02 3.82
N TRP A 4 -17.92 -1.36 3.19
CA TRP A 4 -17.22 -2.62 3.43
C TRP A 4 -16.67 -2.69 4.85
N LEU A 5 -16.06 -1.59 5.33
CA LEU A 5 -15.56 -1.48 6.70
C LEU A 5 -16.69 -1.66 7.73
N ALA A 6 -17.83 -1.02 7.51
CA ALA A 6 -19.01 -1.15 8.37
C ALA A 6 -19.55 -2.58 8.40
N LEU A 7 -19.69 -3.22 7.24
CA LEU A 7 -20.18 -4.60 7.11
C LEU A 7 -19.28 -5.60 7.87
N HIS A 8 -17.96 -5.44 7.76
CA HIS A 8 -16.98 -6.32 8.40
C HIS A 8 -16.64 -5.90 9.84
N ARG A 9 -17.31 -4.86 10.38
CA ARG A 9 -17.01 -4.26 11.69
C ARG A 9 -15.53 -3.91 11.87
N LYS A 10 -14.87 -3.50 10.78
CA LYS A 10 -13.45 -3.11 10.78
C LYS A 10 -13.33 -1.59 10.79
N THR A 11 -12.28 -1.10 11.43
CA THR A 11 -11.87 0.30 11.39
C THR A 11 -10.58 0.42 10.60
N VAL A 12 -10.24 1.62 10.13
CA VAL A 12 -8.94 1.85 9.48
C VAL A 12 -7.77 1.48 10.41
N ARG A 13 -7.93 1.72 11.72
CA ARG A 13 -6.95 1.32 12.73
C ARG A 13 -6.79 -0.20 12.80
N SER A 14 -7.88 -0.95 12.84
CA SER A 14 -7.80 -2.41 12.92
C SER A 14 -7.21 -3.01 11.64
N VAL A 15 -7.59 -2.50 10.46
CA VAL A 15 -7.00 -2.95 9.18
C VAL A 15 -5.49 -2.68 9.17
N ALA A 16 -5.06 -1.49 9.58
CA ALA A 16 -3.64 -1.14 9.68
C ALA A 16 -2.87 -2.09 10.61
N GLN A 17 -3.44 -2.41 11.78
CA GLN A 17 -2.83 -3.35 12.73
C GLN A 17 -2.77 -4.77 12.17
N ASP A 18 -3.87 -5.26 11.60
CA ASP A 18 -3.96 -6.64 11.10
C ASP A 18 -3.07 -6.87 9.86
N THR A 19 -2.87 -5.85 9.03
CA THR A 19 -2.07 -5.95 7.79
C THR A 19 -0.61 -5.51 7.96
N GLY A 20 -0.26 -4.95 9.11
CA GLY A 20 1.05 -4.35 9.36
C GLY A 20 1.35 -3.12 8.50
N ILE A 21 0.34 -2.51 7.87
CA ILE A 21 0.48 -1.31 7.06
C ILE A 21 0.24 -0.08 7.93
N CYS A 22 1.07 0.97 7.78
CA CYS A 22 0.88 2.22 8.50
C CYS A 22 -0.53 2.82 8.28
N ARG A 23 -1.18 3.28 9.36
CA ARG A 23 -2.54 3.83 9.32
C ARG A 23 -2.72 4.95 8.30
N THR A 24 -1.73 5.83 8.15
CA THR A 24 -1.75 6.93 7.16
C THR A 24 -1.79 6.38 5.73
N VAL A 25 -1.06 5.30 5.46
CA VAL A 25 -1.03 4.66 4.15
C VAL A 25 -2.37 3.98 3.86
N VAL A 26 -2.94 3.26 4.83
CA VAL A 26 -4.29 2.67 4.67
C VAL A 26 -5.34 3.77 4.42
N HIS A 27 -5.27 4.89 5.14
CA HIS A 27 -6.13 6.04 4.89
C HIS A 27 -5.98 6.59 3.47
N ALA A 28 -4.74 6.72 2.98
CA ALA A 28 -4.47 7.22 1.64
C ALA A 28 -5.05 6.26 0.57
N ILE A 29 -4.82 4.95 0.72
CA ILE A 29 -5.37 3.94 -0.18
C ILE A 29 -6.90 4.00 -0.21
N PHE A 30 -7.54 4.12 0.96
CA PHE A 30 -8.99 4.19 1.07
C PHE A 30 -9.58 5.51 0.56
N ALA A 31 -8.76 6.54 0.41
CA ALA A 31 -9.06 7.80 -0.25
C ALA A 31 -8.68 7.79 -1.74
N ASP A 32 -8.49 6.60 -2.33
CA ASP A 32 -8.19 6.38 -3.75
C ASP A 32 -6.80 6.86 -4.20
N HIS A 33 -5.88 7.09 -3.26
CA HIS A 33 -4.50 7.39 -3.61
C HIS A 33 -3.72 6.13 -4.00
N ARG A 34 -2.90 6.23 -5.04
CA ARG A 34 -2.02 5.14 -5.49
C ARG A 34 -1.08 4.69 -4.38
N ALA A 35 -0.93 3.38 -4.23
CA ALA A 35 -0.02 2.76 -3.28
C ALA A 35 0.84 1.67 -3.94
N PRO A 36 1.98 1.30 -3.33
CA PRO A 36 2.83 0.21 -3.83
C PRO A 36 2.04 -1.10 -3.97
N GLN A 37 2.35 -1.87 -5.02
CA GLN A 37 1.78 -3.20 -5.28
C GLN A 37 1.68 -4.06 -4.01
N GLY A 38 2.77 -4.17 -3.24
CA GLY A 38 2.79 -5.02 -2.04
C GLY A 38 1.80 -4.60 -0.94
N HIS A 39 1.42 -3.32 -0.85
CA HIS A 39 0.37 -2.89 0.09
C HIS A 39 -1.02 -3.28 -0.41
N ILE A 40 -1.27 -3.15 -1.71
CA ILE A 40 -2.55 -3.56 -2.32
C ILE A 40 -2.71 -5.07 -2.18
N GLU A 41 -1.68 -5.86 -2.48
CA GLU A 41 -1.69 -7.32 -2.33
C GLU A 41 -1.96 -7.75 -0.88
N ARG A 42 -1.37 -7.07 0.11
CA ARG A 42 -1.66 -7.34 1.53
C ARG A 42 -3.12 -7.05 1.90
N LEU A 43 -3.70 -5.98 1.38
CA LEU A 43 -5.10 -5.65 1.61
C LEU A 43 -6.04 -6.66 0.92
N ILE A 44 -5.67 -7.14 -0.26
CA ILE A 44 -6.39 -8.22 -0.96
C ILE A 44 -6.30 -9.53 -0.17
N ALA A 45 -5.10 -9.90 0.28
CA ALA A 45 -4.88 -11.10 1.09
C ALA A 45 -5.62 -11.04 2.44
N TYR A 46 -5.82 -9.83 2.98
CA TYR A 46 -6.66 -9.61 4.16
C TYR A 46 -8.16 -9.81 3.89
N GLY A 47 -8.58 -9.81 2.62
CA GLY A 47 -9.96 -10.02 2.20
C GLY A 47 -10.68 -8.77 1.70
N ILE A 48 -9.96 -7.66 1.47
CA ILE A 48 -10.55 -6.49 0.80
C ILE A 48 -10.62 -6.77 -0.70
N PRO A 49 -11.81 -6.70 -1.32
CA PRO A 49 -11.96 -6.86 -2.76
C PRO A 49 -11.08 -5.86 -3.53
N SER A 50 -10.38 -6.33 -4.56
CA SER A 50 -9.51 -5.48 -5.39
C SER A 50 -10.28 -4.39 -6.12
N GLU A 51 -11.56 -4.60 -6.41
CA GLU A 51 -12.47 -3.60 -7.00
C GLU A 51 -12.68 -2.36 -6.09
N LEU A 52 -12.42 -2.49 -4.79
CA LEU A 52 -12.54 -1.40 -3.82
C LEU A 52 -11.19 -0.72 -3.54
N LEU A 53 -10.11 -1.20 -4.16
CA LEU A 53 -8.76 -0.70 -3.97
C LEU A 53 -8.30 0.06 -5.22
N PRO A 54 -7.46 1.10 -5.05
CA PRO A 54 -6.91 1.83 -6.19
C PRO A 54 -5.94 0.95 -6.96
N GLU A 55 -5.72 1.30 -8.23
CA GLU A 55 -4.70 0.63 -9.03
C GLU A 55 -3.32 0.74 -8.36
N PRO A 56 -2.60 -0.38 -8.26
CA PRO A 56 -1.29 -0.38 -7.65
C PRO A 56 -0.31 0.45 -8.48
N ARG A 57 0.56 1.17 -7.78
CA ARG A 57 1.71 1.82 -8.40
C ARG A 57 2.67 0.73 -8.87
N ALA A 58 2.93 0.69 -10.17
CA ALA A 58 3.94 -0.19 -10.74
C ALA A 58 5.27 0.00 -9.99
N PRO A 59 5.99 -1.08 -9.66
CA PRO A 59 7.30 -0.97 -9.05
C PRO A 59 8.20 -0.17 -9.98
N MET A 60 8.67 1.00 -9.53
CA MET A 60 9.74 1.70 -10.23
C MET A 60 10.96 0.79 -10.12
N LYS A 61 11.43 0.25 -11.25
CA LYS A 61 12.71 -0.47 -11.31
C LYS A 61 13.75 0.46 -10.69
N PRO A 62 14.52 0.02 -9.67
CA PRO A 62 15.61 0.81 -9.15
C PRO A 62 16.51 1.17 -10.34
N GLY A 63 16.63 2.46 -10.65
CA GLY A 63 17.63 2.93 -11.60
C GLY A 63 19.01 2.46 -11.13
N PRO A 64 19.98 2.29 -12.03
CA PRO A 64 21.33 1.89 -11.64
C PRO A 64 21.82 2.83 -10.54
N LYS A 65 22.15 2.24 -9.38
CA LYS A 65 22.70 2.97 -8.24
C LYS A 65 23.93 3.74 -8.75
N PRO A 66 23.99 5.08 -8.63
CA PRO A 66 25.16 5.82 -9.08
C PRO A 66 26.37 5.24 -8.33
N ARG A 67 27.26 4.59 -9.07
CA ARG A 67 28.53 4.11 -8.54
C ARG A 67 29.28 5.39 -8.20
N ALA A 68 29.35 5.73 -6.91
CA ALA A 68 30.16 6.82 -6.43
C ALA A 68 31.55 6.63 -7.04
N ALA A 69 31.94 7.54 -7.93
CA ALA A 69 33.27 7.59 -8.49
C ALA A 69 34.23 7.91 -7.33
N SER A 70 34.68 6.88 -6.61
CA SER A 70 35.87 6.97 -5.80
C SER A 70 37.04 7.19 -6.75
N GLN A 71 37.51 8.44 -6.75
CA GLN A 71 38.93 8.82 -6.65
C GLN A 71 39.94 7.84 -7.26
N ALA A 72 40.57 8.27 -8.35
CA ALA A 72 41.97 8.00 -8.69
C ALA A 72 42.53 9.37 -9.13
N ALA A 73 43.37 10.03 -8.31
CA ALA A 73 44.82 9.82 -8.20
C ALA A 73 45.53 10.23 -9.50
#